data_AF-A0A4U7F0R0-F1
#
_entry.id   AF-A0A4U7F0R0-F1
#
_cell.length_a   1.000
_cell.length_b   1.000
_cell.length_c   1.000
_cell.angle_alpha   90.00
_cell.angle_beta   90.00
_cell.angle_gamma   90.00
#
_symmetry.space_group_name_H-M   'P 1'
#
loop_
_entity.id
_entity.type
_entity.pdbx_description
1 polymer ?
#
loop_
_entity_poly.entity_id
_entity_poly.type
_entity_poly.pdbx_seq_one_letter_code
_entity_poly.pdbx_strand_id
1 'polypeptide(L)'
;MIKIDHALRNAVDHNDRESPSVTVSVVDKGETAQGTVRIADDGPPIPKTEIDALQEDVETSSTFNGTGVGLWVMQWCVESLGCELTFEENSPRGNVVSISLPKVSEPPTDDG
;
A
#
# COMPACT_ATOMS: atom_id res chain seq x y z
N MET A 1 -10.38 1.40 9.29
CA MET A 1 -10.10 2.63 8.51
C MET A 1 -8.75 2.44 7.85
N ILE A 2 -8.67 2.59 6.54
CA ILE A 2 -7.43 2.38 5.76
C ILE A 2 -6.44 3.48 6.11
N LYS A 3 -5.22 3.09 6.49
CA LYS A 3 -4.20 4.01 6.96
C LYS A 3 -3.25 4.40 5.84
N ILE A 4 -3.71 5.25 4.93
CA ILE A 4 -2.86 5.84 3.87
C ILE A 4 -1.67 6.60 4.50
N ASP A 5 -1.87 7.19 5.68
CA ASP A 5 -0.81 7.83 6.48
C ASP A 5 0.34 6.88 6.79
N HIS A 6 0.05 5.60 7.02
CA HIS A 6 1.06 4.60 7.32
C HIS A 6 1.95 4.32 6.10
N ALA A 7 1.34 4.14 4.94
CA ALA A 7 2.08 3.92 3.69
C ALA A 7 2.95 5.13 3.32
N LEU A 8 2.43 6.35 3.51
CA LEU A 8 3.20 7.58 3.33
C LEU A 8 4.37 7.68 4.30
N ARG A 9 4.15 7.32 5.56
CA ARG A 9 5.20 7.35 6.57
C ARG A 9 6.30 6.34 6.25
N ASN A 10 5.95 5.13 5.83
CA ASN A 10 6.95 4.14 5.41
C ASN A 10 7.77 4.64 4.22
N ALA A 11 7.12 5.24 3.23
CA ALA A 11 7.77 5.81 2.05
C ALA A 11 8.76 6.94 2.37
N VAL A 12 8.58 7.65 3.49
CA VAL A 12 9.48 8.73 3.95
C VAL A 12 10.53 8.22 4.93
N ASP A 13 10.12 7.51 5.99
CA ASP A 13 10.98 7.06 7.09
C ASP A 13 12.02 6.00 6.63
N HIS A 14 11.71 5.24 5.58
CA HIS A 14 12.62 4.24 5.00
C HIS A 14 13.35 4.71 3.74
N ASN A 15 13.17 5.97 3.35
CA ASN A 15 13.92 6.55 2.24
C ASN A 15 15.32 6.95 2.71
N ASP A 16 16.34 6.65 1.88
CA ASP A 16 17.74 6.94 2.16
C ASP A 16 18.23 8.25 1.53
N ARG A 17 17.32 9.01 0.89
CA ARG A 17 17.63 10.30 0.28
C ARG A 17 17.46 11.45 1.26
N GLU A 18 18.31 12.47 1.10
CA GLU A 18 18.21 13.74 1.85
C GLU A 18 16.93 14.51 1.52
N SER A 19 16.39 14.34 0.32
CA SER A 19 15.11 14.92 -0.12
C SER A 19 14.25 13.81 -0.73
N PRO A 20 13.48 13.06 0.09
CA PRO A 20 12.65 11.97 -0.39
C PRO A 20 11.49 12.49 -1.24
N SER A 21 11.19 11.81 -2.35
CA SER A 21 10.06 12.11 -3.22
C SER A 21 9.00 11.03 -3.09
N VAL A 22 7.79 11.42 -2.70
CA VAL A 22 6.64 10.53 -2.61
C VAL A 22 5.48 11.10 -3.43
N THR A 23 4.95 10.31 -4.35
CA THR A 23 3.83 10.67 -5.22
C THR A 23 2.61 9.82 -4.86
N VAL A 24 1.49 10.48 -4.60
CA VAL A 24 0.19 9.82 -4.41
C VAL A 24 -0.64 10.04 -5.66
N SER A 25 -1.21 8.96 -6.20
CA SER A 25 -2.13 9.02 -7.33
C SER A 25 -3.34 8.13 -7.09
N VAL A 26 -4.48 8.51 -7.65
CA VAL A 26 -5.69 7.69 -7.67
C VAL A 26 -5.93 7.28 -9.11
N VAL A 27 -5.99 5.98 -9.35
CA VAL A 27 -6.31 5.39 -10.64
C VAL A 27 -7.72 4.85 -10.56
N ASP A 28 -8.61 5.47 -11.33
CA ASP A 28 -9.94 4.95 -11.59
C ASP A 28 -9.99 4.47 -13.05
N LYS A 29 -10.15 3.14 -13.24
CA LYS A 29 -10.23 2.55 -14.58
C LYS A 29 -11.63 2.58 -15.18
N GLY A 30 -12.63 3.17 -14.52
CA GLY A 30 -14.01 3.35 -15.00
C GLY A 30 -14.82 2.07 -15.14
N GLU A 31 -14.24 1.04 -15.73
CA GLU A 31 -14.84 -0.26 -16.08
C GLU A 31 -14.87 -1.24 -14.89
N THR A 32 -14.05 -1.02 -13.88
CA THR A 32 -14.01 -1.84 -12.66
C THR A 32 -14.80 -1.17 -11.53
N ALA A 33 -15.47 -1.96 -10.70
CA ALA A 33 -16.09 -1.50 -9.46
C ALA A 33 -15.06 -1.16 -8.36
N GLN A 34 -13.81 -0.91 -8.74
CA GLN A 34 -12.69 -0.68 -7.83
C GLN A 34 -11.90 0.57 -8.25
N GLY A 35 -11.50 1.38 -7.27
CA GLY A 35 -10.52 2.45 -7.43
C GLY A 35 -9.22 2.07 -6.73
N THR A 36 -8.07 2.46 -7.31
CA THR A 36 -6.76 2.13 -6.74
C THR A 36 -6.03 3.39 -6.31
N VAL A 37 -5.61 3.45 -5.05
CA VAL A 37 -4.69 4.47 -4.55
C VAL A 37 -3.27 3.93 -4.69
N ARG A 38 -2.39 4.70 -5.33
CA ARG A 38 -0.97 4.34 -5.52
C ARG A 38 -0.09 5.34 -4.81
N ILE A 39 0.89 4.83 -4.06
CA ILE A 39 1.91 5.61 -3.37
C ILE A 39 3.25 5.16 -3.93
N ALA A 40 3.91 6.04 -4.68
CA ALA A 40 5.19 5.78 -5.32
C ALA A 40 6.29 6.60 -4.63
N ASP A 41 7.38 5.95 -4.22
CA ASP A 41 8.56 6.61 -3.66
C ASP A 41 9.80 6.46 -4.55
N ASP A 42 10.88 7.14 -4.18
CA ASP A 42 12.19 7.01 -4.81
C ASP A 42 13.26 6.38 -3.88
N GLY A 43 12.81 5.65 -2.85
CA GLY A 43 13.63 5.00 -1.82
C GLY A 43 14.29 3.70 -2.27
N PRO A 44 14.95 2.95 -1.38
CA PRO A 44 15.45 1.62 -1.69
C PRO A 44 14.30 0.64 -1.93
N PRO A 45 14.47 -0.37 -2.80
CA PRO A 45 13.43 -1.37 -3.02
C PRO A 45 13.15 -2.14 -1.71
N ILE A 46 11.87 -2.40 -1.45
CA ILE A 46 11.44 -3.24 -0.32
C ILE A 46 12.03 -4.65 -0.55
N PRO A 47 12.73 -5.23 0.43
CA PRO A 47 13.28 -6.58 0.30
C PRO A 47 12.17 -7.60 0.00
N LYS A 48 12.39 -8.48 -0.98
CA LYS A 48 11.41 -9.54 -1.32
C LYS A 48 11.00 -10.38 -0.12
N THR A 49 11.93 -10.65 0.80
CA THR A 49 11.66 -11.36 2.05
C THR A 49 10.62 -10.67 2.93
N GLU A 50 10.55 -9.33 2.90
CA GLU A 50 9.52 -8.59 3.64
C GLU A 50 8.15 -8.67 2.94
N ILE A 51 8.12 -8.71 1.60
CA ILE A 51 6.89 -8.88 0.81
C ILE A 51 6.36 -10.32 0.93
N ASP A 52 7.23 -11.31 0.81
CA ASP A 52 6.88 -12.74 0.90
C ASP A 52 6.32 -13.08 2.30
N ALA A 53 6.85 -12.45 3.35
CA ALA A 53 6.34 -12.58 4.72
C ALA A 53 4.90 -12.02 4.92
N LEU A 54 4.37 -11.26 3.96
CA LEU A 54 2.97 -10.82 3.98
C LEU A 54 2.02 -11.84 3.33
N GLN A 55 2.55 -12.76 2.50
CA GLN A 55 1.76 -13.74 1.76
C GLN A 55 1.71 -15.10 2.44
N GLU A 56 2.74 -15.46 3.21
CA GLU A 56 2.70 -16.68 3.99
C GLU A 56 2.00 -16.42 5.34
N ASP A 57 1.14 -17.36 5.76
CA ASP A 57 0.64 -17.50 7.14
C ASP A 57 1.79 -17.86 8.10
N VAL A 58 2.93 -17.17 8.02
CA VAL A 58 4.08 -17.42 8.88
C VAL A 58 3.75 -16.82 10.23
N GLU A 59 3.23 -17.70 11.08
CA GLU A 59 3.26 -17.60 12.53
C GLU A 59 4.58 -16.98 12.97
N THR A 60 4.54 -15.69 13.27
CA THR A 60 5.40 -14.96 14.20
C THR A 60 6.74 -15.65 14.50
N SER A 61 7.59 -15.78 13.50
CA SER A 61 8.86 -16.49 13.66
C SER A 61 10.01 -15.58 13.28
N SER A 62 10.61 -15.06 14.35
CA SER A 62 12.04 -14.78 14.46
C SER A 62 12.56 -13.53 13.73
N THR A 63 12.65 -12.45 14.50
CA THR A 63 13.43 -11.23 14.18
C THR A 63 12.86 -10.41 13.03
N PHE A 64 11.61 -9.97 13.19
CA PHE A 64 11.11 -8.83 12.41
C PHE A 64 11.83 -7.58 12.91
N ASN A 65 12.82 -7.13 12.14
CA ASN A 65 13.39 -5.80 12.30
C ASN A 65 12.24 -4.78 12.15
N GLY A 66 12.29 -3.65 12.86
CA GLY A 66 11.16 -2.72 12.98
C GLY A 66 10.54 -2.16 11.69
N THR A 67 11.10 -2.46 10.50
CA THR A 67 10.57 -2.18 9.15
C THR A 67 9.36 -3.04 8.78
N GLY A 68 9.41 -4.35 9.05
CA GLY A 68 8.37 -5.28 8.56
C GLY A 68 7.01 -5.07 9.25
N VAL A 69 7.01 -4.65 10.53
CA VAL A 69 5.77 -4.46 11.31
C VAL A 69 4.83 -3.47 10.61
N GLY A 70 5.38 -2.46 9.94
CA GLY A 70 4.58 -1.47 9.24
C GLY A 70 3.87 -2.03 8.00
N LEU A 71 4.55 -2.86 7.21
CA LEU A 71 3.96 -3.52 6.05
C LEU A 71 2.85 -4.49 6.46
N TRP A 72 3.05 -5.23 7.54
CA TRP A 72 2.08 -6.20 8.04
C TRP A 72 0.82 -5.54 8.61
N VAL A 73 0.95 -4.40 9.32
CA VAL A 73 -0.22 -3.61 9.76
C VAL A 73 -1.04 -3.12 8.58
N MET A 74 -0.40 -2.76 7.46
CA MET A 74 -1.10 -2.36 6.24
C MET A 74 -1.85 -3.53 5.60
N GLN A 75 -1.21 -4.70 5.47
CA GLN A 75 -1.84 -5.92 4.95
C GLN A 75 -3.12 -6.26 5.72
N TRP A 76 -3.03 -6.33 7.05
CA TRP A 76 -4.18 -6.61 7.91
C TRP A 76 -5.31 -5.59 7.81
N CYS A 77 -4.97 -4.30 7.70
CA CYS A 77 -5.98 -3.25 7.53
C CYS A 77 -6.74 -3.39 6.22
N VAL A 78 -6.04 -3.79 5.16
CA VAL A 78 -6.59 -3.96 3.81
C VAL A 78 -7.46 -5.22 3.75
N GLU A 79 -6.96 -6.34 4.26
CA GLU A 79 -7.72 -7.62 4.34
C GLU A 79 -9.01 -7.48 5.15
N SER A 80 -8.95 -6.79 6.30
CA SER A 80 -10.13 -6.55 7.16
C SER A 80 -11.23 -5.75 6.46
N LEU A 81 -10.91 -5.08 5.35
CA LEU A 81 -11.82 -4.24 4.57
C LEU A 81 -12.14 -4.82 3.19
N GLY A 82 -11.72 -6.06 2.91
CA GLY A 82 -11.91 -6.71 1.61
C GLY A 82 -11.24 -5.97 0.45
N CYS A 83 -10.20 -5.20 0.77
CA CYS A 83 -9.39 -4.47 -0.19
C CYS A 83 -8.19 -5.34 -0.63
N GLU A 84 -7.43 -4.89 -1.62
CA GLU A 84 -6.22 -5.58 -2.10
C GLU A 84 -5.01 -4.66 -1.96
N LEU A 85 -3.87 -5.22 -1.51
CA LEU A 85 -2.60 -4.52 -1.35
C LEU A 85 -1.56 -5.18 -2.26
N THR A 86 -0.90 -4.40 -3.11
CA THR A 86 0.20 -4.89 -3.95
C THR A 86 1.44 -4.00 -3.83
N PHE A 87 2.60 -4.61 -4.07
CA PHE A 87 3.90 -3.97 -4.03
C PHE A 87 4.62 -4.20 -5.37
N GLU A 88 5.10 -3.13 -5.98
CA GLU A 88 5.85 -3.16 -7.24
C GLU A 88 7.11 -2.29 -7.11
N GLU A 89 8.14 -2.57 -7.91
CA GLU A 89 9.31 -1.70 -8.01
C GLU A 89 8.98 -0.44 -8.82
N ASN A 90 9.43 0.73 -8.36
CA ASN A 90 9.32 1.98 -9.11
C ASN A 90 10.55 2.19 -10.01
N SER A 91 10.36 2.79 -11.18
CA SER A 91 11.42 3.09 -12.15
C SER A 91 11.75 4.59 -12.16
N PRO A 92 13.04 5.00 -12.16
CA PRO A 92 14.25 4.17 -12.23
C PRO A 92 14.65 3.53 -10.89
N ARG A 93 13.99 3.91 -9.79
CA ARG A 93 14.20 3.38 -8.43
C ARG A 93 12.97 3.67 -7.57
N GLY A 94 12.70 2.79 -6.60
CA GLY A 94 11.76 3.02 -5.51
C GLY A 94 10.72 1.94 -5.40
N ASN A 95 9.62 2.25 -4.73
CA ASN A 95 8.52 1.33 -4.51
C ASN A 95 7.19 1.94 -4.96
N VAL A 96 6.27 1.11 -5.42
CA VAL A 96 4.87 1.47 -5.65
C VAL A 96 4.01 0.57 -4.79
N VAL A 97 3.36 1.16 -3.78
CA VAL A 97 2.35 0.51 -2.95
C VAL A 97 0.98 0.85 -3.52
N SER A 98 0.22 -0.16 -3.94
CA SER A 98 -1.13 0.03 -4.47
C SER A 98 -2.18 -0.56 -3.54
N ILE A 99 -3.20 0.23 -3.21
CA ILE A 99 -4.35 -0.18 -2.41
C ILE A 99 -5.60 -0.11 -3.29
N SER A 100 -6.19 -1.26 -3.62
CA SER A 100 -7.43 -1.33 -4.40
C SER A 100 -8.64 -1.42 -3.47
N LEU A 101 -9.60 -0.53 -3.71
CA LEU A 101 -10.77 -0.29 -2.86
C LEU A 101 -12.03 -0.50 -3.69
N PRO A 102 -13.09 -1.11 -3.15
CA PRO A 102 -14.39 -1.08 -3.80
C PRO A 102 -14.87 0.37 -3.92
N LYS A 103 -15.39 0.73 -5.10
CA LYS A 103 -16.09 1.99 -5.29
C LYS A 103 -17.39 1.95 -4.52
N VAL A 104 -17.73 3.04 -3.85
CA VAL A 104 -19.09 3.22 -3.36
C VAL A 104 -19.97 3.38 -4.61
N SER A 105 -20.93 2.49 -4.80
CA SER A 105 -22.00 2.72 -5.77
C SER A 105 -22.63 4.07 -5.46
N GLU A 106 -22.79 4.92 -6.48
CA GLU A 106 -23.43 6.23 -6.33
C GLU A 106 -24.69 6.05 -5.46
N PRO A 107 -24.84 6.79 -4.34
CA PRO A 107 -26.05 6.68 -3.55
C PRO A 107 -27.23 6.91 -4.49
N PRO A 108 -28.34 6.13 -4.36
CA PRO A 108 -29.47 6.30 -5.26
C PRO A 108 -29.82 7.78 -5.30
N THR A 109 -29.76 8.36 -6.50
CA THR A 109 -30.17 9.74 -6.73
C THR A 109 -31.58 9.83 -6.19
N ASP A 110 -31.79 10.67 -5.17
CA ASP A 110 -33.12 10.93 -4.60
C ASP A 110 -33.94 11.64 -5.68
N ASP A 111 -34.58 10.86 -6.55
CA ASP A 111 -35.55 11.29 -7.54
C ASP A 111 -36.90 11.50 -6.86
N GLY A 112 -36.97 12.60 -6.10
CA GLY A 112 -38.20 13.15 -5.52
C GLY A 112 -39.19 13.67 -6.56
#